data_AF-A0A1A8M0Z5-F1
#
_entry.id   AF-A0A1A8M0Z5-F1
#
_cell.length_a   1.000
_cell.length_b   1.000
_cell.length_c   1.000
_cell.angle_alpha   90.00
_cell.angle_beta   90.00
_cell.angle_gamma   90.00
#
_symmetry.space_group_name_H-M   'P 1'
#
loop_
_entity.id
_entity.type
_entity.pdbx_description
1 polymer ?
#
loop_
_entity_poly.entity_id
_entity_poly.type
_entity_poly.pdbx_seq_one_letter_code
_entity_poly.pdbx_strand_id
1 'polypeptide(L)'
;MAEVHTQDEPLRMSPRETWRTQHERLHVKHRGHEAMHAEMVLILIATLVVAQIVLVQWKQRHHRSYNMVTLIQMWVVPLYFTIKLYWWRFLSMWGMFSVITSYVIFRATRKPLSCRTPRMVYKWFLLIYWLSYGVGVLGYLAIMFTMFGFNGFFRIKAEDSMDVGVIMLFYGLYYGVMGRDFAEICTDYMASTIGEHLDMSPVHHGDALRQTTSHP
;
A
#
# COMPACT_ATOMS: atom_id res chain seq x y z
N MET A 1 67.83 65.34 -7.81
CA MET A 1 67.89 63.95 -7.29
C MET A 1 67.41 64.02 -5.84
N ALA A 2 66.26 63.52 -5.43
CA ALA A 2 65.69 62.21 -5.74
C ALA A 2 64.16 62.24 -5.92
N GLU A 3 63.71 61.39 -6.84
CA GLU A 3 62.31 61.07 -7.16
C GLU A 3 61.70 60.10 -6.13
N VAL A 4 60.40 60.31 -5.92
CA VAL A 4 59.30 59.34 -5.74
C VAL A 4 59.70 57.86 -5.59
N HIS A 5 59.35 57.26 -4.45
CA HIS A 5 58.88 55.87 -4.42
C HIS A 5 57.61 55.80 -3.58
N THR A 6 56.48 55.97 -4.27
CA THR A 6 55.20 55.36 -3.91
C THR A 6 55.43 53.87 -3.74
N GLN A 7 55.16 53.33 -2.56
CA GLN A 7 54.98 51.90 -2.40
C GLN A 7 53.69 51.70 -1.62
N ASP A 8 52.67 51.35 -2.39
CA ASP A 8 51.33 51.01 -1.97
C ASP A 8 51.39 50.03 -0.80
N GLU A 9 50.95 50.46 0.39
CA GLU A 9 50.59 49.57 1.49
C GLU A 9 49.46 48.67 0.96
N PRO A 10 49.72 47.39 0.66
CA PRO A 10 48.65 46.50 0.29
C PRO A 10 47.90 46.26 1.60
N LEU A 11 46.72 46.86 1.76
CA LEU A 11 45.77 46.59 2.84
C LEU A 11 45.66 45.06 3.00
N ARG A 12 46.49 44.50 3.88
CA ARG A 12 46.42 43.12 4.32
C ARG A 12 45.16 43.08 5.15
N MET A 13 44.03 42.77 4.49
CA MET A 13 42.76 42.52 5.16
C MET A 13 43.05 41.66 6.38
N SER A 14 42.69 42.17 7.55
CA SER A 14 42.92 41.50 8.82
C SER A 14 42.38 40.07 8.72
N PRO A 15 43.03 39.04 9.31
CA PRO A 15 42.49 37.68 9.31
C PRO A 15 41.01 37.63 9.71
N ARG A 16 40.57 38.50 10.63
CA ARG A 16 39.16 38.59 11.04
C ARG A 16 38.23 39.08 9.93
N GLU A 17 38.70 39.91 9.03
CA GLU A 17 37.92 40.44 7.90
C GLU A 17 37.78 39.37 6.82
N THR A 18 38.85 38.67 6.46
CA THR A 18 38.78 37.55 5.50
C THR A 18 37.90 36.41 6.03
N TRP A 19 37.95 36.09 7.32
CA TRP A 19 37.02 35.14 7.97
C TRP A 19 35.57 35.59 7.89
N ARG A 20 35.26 36.89 8.08
CA ARG A 20 33.90 37.44 7.96
C ARG A 20 33.41 37.42 6.52
N THR A 21 34.22 37.87 5.56
CA THR A 21 33.86 37.85 4.15
C THR A 21 33.70 36.42 3.62
N GLN A 22 34.50 35.47 4.13
CA GLN A 22 34.37 34.06 3.81
C GLN A 22 33.12 33.45 4.45
N HIS A 23 32.78 33.80 5.70
CA HIS A 23 31.52 33.39 6.36
C HIS A 23 30.30 33.93 5.60
N GLU A 24 30.30 35.21 5.22
CA GLU A 24 29.22 35.81 4.41
C GLU A 24 29.11 35.14 3.05
N ARG A 25 30.23 34.88 2.36
CA ARG A 25 30.22 34.16 1.07
C ARG A 25 29.78 32.70 1.22
N LEU A 26 30.11 32.03 2.33
CA LEU A 26 29.62 30.68 2.64
C LEU A 26 28.10 30.70 2.86
N HIS A 27 27.61 31.65 3.67
CA HIS A 27 26.17 31.81 3.93
C HIS A 27 25.39 32.20 2.68
N VAL A 28 25.93 33.03 1.79
CA VAL A 28 25.27 33.37 0.52
C VAL A 28 25.23 32.17 -0.43
N LYS A 29 26.30 31.37 -0.49
CA LYS A 29 26.34 30.15 -1.32
C LYS A 29 25.46 29.03 -0.76
N HIS A 30 25.34 28.92 0.56
CA HIS A 30 24.38 28.04 1.22
C HIS A 30 22.93 28.56 1.11
N ARG A 31 22.67 29.87 1.13
CA ARG A 31 21.31 30.43 0.98
C ARG A 31 20.68 30.08 -0.36
N GLY A 32 21.46 30.07 -1.45
CA GLY A 32 20.97 29.66 -2.78
C GLY A 32 20.71 28.15 -2.89
N HIS A 33 21.56 27.33 -2.28
CA HIS A 33 21.38 25.87 -2.25
C HIS A 33 20.23 25.47 -1.32
N GLU A 34 20.10 26.09 -0.15
CA GLU A 34 19.00 25.87 0.80
C GLU A 34 17.68 26.44 0.31
N ALA A 35 17.67 27.58 -0.41
CA ALA A 35 16.45 28.08 -1.05
C ALA A 35 15.95 27.09 -2.12
N MET A 36 16.86 26.51 -2.92
CA MET A 36 16.48 25.52 -3.94
C MET A 36 15.98 24.21 -3.30
N HIS A 37 16.62 23.72 -2.23
CA HIS A 37 16.13 22.56 -1.47
C HIS A 37 14.80 22.86 -0.77
N ALA A 38 14.65 24.05 -0.20
CA ALA A 38 13.41 24.47 0.45
C ALA A 38 12.25 24.57 -0.54
N GLU A 39 12.48 25.05 -1.77
CA GLU A 39 11.45 25.07 -2.82
C GLU A 39 11.02 23.66 -3.22
N MET A 40 11.95 22.73 -3.44
CA MET A 40 11.63 21.32 -3.74
C MET A 40 10.84 20.67 -2.59
N VAL A 41 11.27 20.89 -1.35
CA VAL A 41 10.61 20.33 -0.15
C VAL A 41 9.24 20.98 0.07
N LEU A 42 9.08 22.28 -0.18
CA LEU A 42 7.80 22.97 0.00
C LEU A 42 6.78 22.53 -1.04
N ILE A 43 7.18 22.33 -2.30
CA ILE A 43 6.33 21.73 -3.33
C ILE A 43 6.01 20.27 -2.97
N LEU A 44 6.99 19.50 -2.47
CA LEU A 44 6.76 18.13 -2.01
C LEU A 44 5.74 18.08 -0.87
N ILE A 45 5.89 18.92 0.16
CA ILE A 45 4.96 18.98 1.30
C ILE A 45 3.58 19.42 0.83
N ALA A 46 3.49 20.46 0.00
CA ALA A 46 2.22 20.93 -0.54
C ALA A 46 1.51 19.85 -1.36
N THR A 47 2.24 19.16 -2.25
CA THR A 47 1.68 18.07 -3.07
C THR A 47 1.28 16.86 -2.21
N LEU A 48 2.06 16.51 -1.18
CA LEU A 48 1.72 15.46 -0.22
C LEU A 48 0.45 15.82 0.57
N VAL A 49 0.32 17.04 1.08
CA VAL A 49 -0.87 17.50 1.80
C VAL A 49 -2.11 17.47 0.90
N VAL A 50 -2.00 17.98 -0.33
CA VAL A 50 -3.09 17.93 -1.31
C VAL A 50 -3.47 16.48 -1.64
N ALA A 51 -2.48 15.62 -1.89
CA ALA A 51 -2.71 14.20 -2.14
C ALA A 51 -3.43 13.51 -0.96
N GLN A 52 -3.02 13.80 0.28
CA GLN A 52 -3.67 13.27 1.48
C GLN A 52 -5.12 13.75 1.60
N ILE A 53 -5.39 15.04 1.40
CA ILE A 53 -6.75 15.59 1.45
C ILE A 53 -7.61 14.93 0.37
N VAL A 54 -7.11 14.82 -0.87
CA VAL A 54 -7.82 14.16 -1.97
C VAL A 54 -8.10 12.70 -1.63
N LEU A 55 -7.13 11.95 -1.10
CA LEU A 55 -7.31 10.55 -0.69
C LEU A 55 -8.36 10.40 0.42
N VAL A 56 -8.33 11.26 1.45
CA VAL A 56 -9.28 11.22 2.56
C VAL A 56 -10.69 11.58 2.09
N GLN A 57 -10.82 12.63 1.27
CA GLN A 57 -12.11 13.04 0.69
C GLN A 57 -12.66 11.98 -0.26
N TRP A 58 -11.80 11.38 -1.06
CA TRP A 58 -12.19 10.30 -1.96
C TRP A 58 -12.61 9.05 -1.20
N LYS A 59 -11.89 8.68 -0.14
CA LYS A 59 -12.28 7.60 0.77
C LYS A 59 -13.66 7.85 1.35
N GLN A 60 -13.93 9.03 1.90
CA GLN A 60 -15.23 9.35 2.51
C GLN A 60 -16.40 9.38 1.52
N ARG A 61 -16.20 9.94 0.31
CA ARG A 61 -17.28 10.08 -0.68
C ARG A 61 -17.54 8.79 -1.48
N HIS A 62 -16.50 8.04 -1.79
CA HIS A 62 -16.60 6.81 -2.61
C HIS A 62 -15.74 5.68 -2.04
N HIS A 63 -16.02 5.23 -0.82
CA HIS A 63 -15.37 4.09 -0.17
C HIS A 63 -15.17 2.88 -1.09
N ARG A 64 -16.20 2.54 -1.89
CA ARG A 64 -16.14 1.42 -2.85
C ARG A 64 -15.10 1.60 -3.96
N SER A 65 -15.00 2.80 -4.54
CA SER A 65 -13.99 3.07 -5.58
C SER A 65 -12.59 3.17 -4.99
N TYR A 66 -12.46 3.77 -3.81
CA TYR A 66 -11.20 3.86 -3.09
C TYR A 66 -10.62 2.47 -2.76
N ASN A 67 -11.46 1.56 -2.24
CA ASN A 67 -11.03 0.19 -1.94
C ASN A 67 -10.63 -0.56 -3.21
N MET A 68 -11.36 -0.43 -4.33
CA MET A 68 -10.97 -1.08 -5.59
C MET A 68 -9.67 -0.52 -6.18
N VAL A 69 -9.47 0.80 -6.17
CA VAL A 69 -8.24 1.43 -6.67
C VAL A 69 -7.05 1.03 -5.81
N THR A 70 -7.20 1.08 -4.48
CA THR A 70 -6.13 0.70 -3.55
C THR A 70 -5.79 -0.79 -3.70
N LEU A 71 -6.80 -1.64 -3.88
CA LEU A 71 -6.62 -3.07 -4.11
C LEU A 71 -5.89 -3.33 -5.44
N ILE A 72 -6.27 -2.66 -6.53
CA ILE A 72 -5.55 -2.76 -7.82
C ILE A 72 -4.12 -2.25 -7.68
N GLN A 73 -3.91 -1.13 -6.98
CA GLN A 73 -2.59 -0.57 -6.76
C GLN A 73 -1.70 -1.53 -5.95
N MET A 74 -2.23 -2.10 -4.86
CA MET A 74 -1.53 -3.09 -4.05
C MET A 74 -1.26 -4.38 -4.84
N TRP A 75 -2.12 -4.74 -5.81
CA TRP A 75 -1.96 -5.92 -6.66
C TRP A 75 -0.93 -5.74 -7.79
N VAL A 76 -0.86 -4.54 -8.39
CA VAL A 76 0.01 -4.23 -9.55
C VAL A 76 1.45 -3.90 -9.13
N VAL A 77 1.66 -3.25 -7.99
CA VAL A 77 2.99 -2.82 -7.53
C VAL A 77 3.97 -4.00 -7.36
N PRO A 78 3.61 -5.10 -6.67
CA PRO A 78 4.49 -6.27 -6.54
C PRO A 78 4.71 -6.98 -7.88
N LEU A 79 3.70 -6.97 -8.75
CA LEU A 79 3.78 -7.53 -10.10
C LEU A 79 4.83 -6.81 -10.95
N TYR A 80 4.79 -5.47 -10.93
CA TYR A 80 5.73 -4.64 -11.67
C TYR A 80 7.18 -4.90 -11.23
N PHE A 81 7.41 -4.99 -9.91
CA PHE A 81 8.73 -5.32 -9.36
C PHE A 81 9.18 -6.73 -9.76
N THR A 82 8.31 -7.72 -9.68
CA THR A 82 8.67 -9.13 -9.92
C THR A 82 8.86 -9.48 -11.39
N ILE A 83 8.17 -8.79 -12.30
CA ILE A 83 8.44 -8.84 -13.75
C ILE A 83 9.82 -8.25 -14.04
N LYS A 84 10.15 -7.09 -13.46
CA LYS A 84 11.48 -6.46 -13.62
C LYS A 84 12.62 -7.30 -13.07
N LEU A 85 12.38 -8.06 -12.00
CA LEU A 85 13.35 -8.95 -11.36
C LEU A 85 13.40 -10.38 -11.99
N TYR A 86 12.63 -10.65 -13.05
CA TYR A 86 12.55 -11.96 -13.74
C TYR A 86 12.28 -13.16 -12.80
N TRP A 87 11.50 -12.96 -11.74
CA TRP A 87 11.30 -13.99 -10.72
C TRP A 87 10.12 -14.92 -11.04
N TRP A 88 10.37 -15.91 -11.90
CA TRP A 88 9.37 -16.83 -12.44
C TRP A 88 8.54 -17.59 -11.39
N ARG A 89 9.14 -17.95 -10.25
CA ARG A 89 8.44 -18.66 -9.16
C ARG A 89 7.34 -17.81 -8.53
N PHE A 90 7.63 -16.52 -8.33
CA PHE A 90 6.67 -15.58 -7.78
C PHE A 90 5.56 -15.28 -8.80
N LEU A 91 5.92 -15.09 -10.07
CA LEU A 91 4.97 -14.83 -11.14
C LEU A 91 3.94 -15.96 -11.29
N SER A 92 4.39 -17.22 -11.17
CA SER A 92 3.52 -18.39 -11.22
C SER A 92 2.51 -18.43 -10.06
N MET A 93 2.98 -18.27 -8.82
CA MET A 93 2.11 -18.24 -7.63
C MET A 93 1.12 -17.08 -7.67
N TRP A 94 1.59 -15.90 -8.07
CA TRP A 94 0.76 -14.71 -8.22
C TRP A 94 -0.28 -14.88 -9.33
N GLY A 95 0.11 -15.47 -10.47
CA GLY A 95 -0.80 -15.76 -11.59
C GLY A 95 -1.90 -16.74 -11.18
N MET A 96 -1.55 -17.82 -10.49
CA MET A 96 -2.53 -18.78 -9.98
C MET A 96 -3.49 -18.12 -8.98
N PHE A 97 -2.97 -17.34 -8.03
CA PHE A 97 -3.79 -16.59 -7.07
C PHE A 97 -4.75 -15.63 -7.78
N SER A 98 -4.26 -14.93 -8.81
CA SER A 98 -5.03 -13.99 -9.62
C SER A 98 -6.18 -14.66 -10.36
N VAL A 99 -5.92 -15.78 -11.03
CA VAL A 99 -6.94 -16.56 -11.74
C VAL A 99 -8.01 -17.07 -10.77
N ILE A 100 -7.60 -17.63 -9.62
CA ILE A 100 -8.53 -18.13 -8.60
C ILE A 100 -9.38 -16.97 -8.04
N THR A 101 -8.76 -15.83 -7.75
CA THR A 101 -9.45 -14.68 -7.18
C THR A 101 -10.45 -14.07 -8.15
N SER A 102 -10.06 -13.88 -9.42
CA SER A 102 -10.97 -13.46 -10.49
C SER A 102 -12.10 -14.44 -10.69
N TYR A 103 -11.84 -15.76 -10.62
CA TYR A 103 -12.88 -16.79 -10.70
C TYR A 103 -13.86 -16.71 -9.53
N VAL A 104 -13.38 -16.53 -8.30
CA VAL A 104 -14.21 -16.37 -7.10
C VAL A 104 -15.10 -15.13 -7.21
N ILE A 105 -14.54 -13.98 -7.62
CA ILE A 105 -15.28 -12.74 -7.84
C ILE A 105 -16.33 -12.92 -8.94
N PHE A 106 -15.94 -13.50 -10.08
CA PHE A 106 -16.87 -13.75 -11.18
C PHE A 106 -18.05 -14.62 -10.73
N ARG A 107 -17.80 -15.66 -9.93
CA ARG A 107 -18.85 -16.49 -9.34
C ARG A 107 -19.70 -15.74 -8.33
N ALA A 108 -19.13 -14.82 -7.55
CA ALA A 108 -19.85 -13.97 -6.59
C ALA A 108 -20.74 -12.92 -7.26
N THR A 109 -20.36 -12.40 -8.43
CA THR A 109 -21.09 -11.34 -9.14
C THR A 109 -22.21 -11.85 -10.06
N ARG A 110 -22.27 -13.16 -10.39
CA ARG A 110 -23.31 -13.71 -11.29
C ARG A 110 -24.66 -13.87 -10.57
N LYS A 111 -25.71 -13.22 -11.10
CA LYS A 111 -27.12 -13.37 -10.67
C LYS A 111 -27.81 -14.53 -11.43
N PRO A 112 -28.77 -15.26 -10.81
CA PRO A 112 -29.17 -15.22 -9.41
C PRO A 112 -28.16 -15.92 -8.49
N LEU A 113 -27.94 -15.38 -7.29
CA LEU A 113 -27.06 -15.95 -6.28
C LEU A 113 -27.65 -17.28 -5.79
N SER A 114 -27.25 -18.39 -6.41
CA SER A 114 -27.56 -19.72 -5.91
C SER A 114 -27.06 -19.86 -4.46
N CYS A 115 -27.92 -20.34 -3.55
CA CYS A 115 -27.68 -20.51 -2.10
C CYS A 115 -26.39 -21.31 -1.74
N ARG A 116 -25.76 -21.99 -2.71
CA ARG A 116 -24.51 -22.76 -2.54
C ARG A 116 -23.24 -21.94 -2.82
N THR A 117 -23.32 -20.89 -3.63
CA THR A 117 -22.19 -20.03 -4.03
C THR A 117 -21.55 -19.28 -2.85
N PRO A 118 -22.32 -18.71 -1.89
CA PRO A 118 -21.77 -18.07 -0.70
C PRO A 118 -20.79 -18.97 0.06
N ARG A 119 -21.21 -20.23 0.30
CA ARG A 119 -20.42 -21.19 1.08
C ARG A 119 -19.06 -21.51 0.45
N MET A 120 -18.98 -21.54 -0.88
CA MET A 120 -17.71 -21.76 -1.57
C MET A 120 -16.79 -20.56 -1.46
N VAL A 121 -17.32 -19.36 -1.64
CA VAL A 121 -16.55 -18.11 -1.52
C VAL A 121 -15.97 -17.98 -0.10
N TYR A 122 -16.77 -18.21 0.94
CA TYR A 122 -16.30 -18.21 2.32
C TYR A 122 -15.22 -19.27 2.59
N LYS A 123 -15.37 -20.50 2.07
CA LYS A 123 -14.34 -21.54 2.21
C LYS A 123 -13.02 -21.14 1.55
N TRP A 124 -13.06 -20.51 0.38
CA TRP A 124 -11.87 -20.03 -0.31
C TRP A 124 -11.19 -18.89 0.45
N PHE A 125 -11.95 -17.90 0.93
CA PHE A 125 -11.39 -16.83 1.76
C PHE A 125 -10.78 -17.36 3.05
N LEU A 126 -11.42 -18.35 3.69
CA LEU A 126 -10.89 -19.00 4.88
C LEU A 126 -9.59 -19.77 4.59
N LEU A 127 -9.49 -20.41 3.42
CA LEU A 127 -8.26 -21.08 2.98
C LEU A 127 -7.12 -20.08 2.83
N ILE A 128 -7.35 -18.94 2.16
CA ILE A 128 -6.35 -17.88 2.03
C ILE A 128 -5.95 -17.32 3.40
N TYR A 129 -6.91 -17.12 4.30
CA TYR A 129 -6.64 -16.70 5.68
C TYR A 129 -5.72 -17.69 6.39
N TRP A 130 -6.02 -18.99 6.34
CA TRP A 130 -5.19 -20.03 6.96
C TRP A 130 -3.79 -20.11 6.35
N LEU A 131 -3.68 -20.01 5.02
CA LEU A 131 -2.40 -20.06 4.33
C LEU A 131 -1.54 -18.83 4.67
N SER A 132 -2.13 -17.63 4.63
CA SER A 132 -1.47 -16.37 5.01
C SER A 132 -1.05 -16.37 6.48
N TYR A 133 -1.94 -16.82 7.37
CA TYR A 133 -1.64 -16.95 8.79
C TYR A 133 -0.49 -17.92 9.03
N GLY A 134 -0.52 -19.10 8.39
CA GLY A 134 0.55 -20.09 8.49
C GLY A 134 1.89 -19.55 7.98
N VAL A 135 1.92 -18.91 6.81
CA VAL A 135 3.14 -18.32 6.23
C VAL A 135 3.66 -17.16 7.07
N GLY A 136 2.78 -16.31 7.59
CA GLY A 136 3.14 -15.19 8.47
C GLY A 136 3.71 -15.65 9.81
N VAL A 137 3.09 -16.66 10.44
CA VAL A 137 3.61 -17.28 11.66
C VAL A 137 4.94 -17.97 11.40
N LEU A 138 5.07 -18.69 10.29
CA LEU A 138 6.33 -19.34 9.91
C LEU A 138 7.45 -18.32 9.69
N GLY A 139 7.17 -17.20 9.02
CA GLY A 139 8.13 -16.10 8.83
C GLY A 139 8.52 -15.44 10.16
N TYR A 140 7.56 -15.20 11.05
CA TYR A 140 7.82 -14.68 12.40
C TYR A 140 8.69 -15.64 13.21
N LEU A 141 8.37 -16.93 13.19
CA LEU A 141 9.18 -17.95 13.85
C LEU A 141 10.59 -18.02 13.26
N ALA A 142 10.74 -17.88 11.95
CA ALA A 142 12.06 -17.86 11.30
C ALA A 142 12.91 -16.65 11.75
N ILE A 143 12.30 -15.46 11.89
CA ILE A 143 13.00 -14.27 12.44
C ILE A 143 13.36 -14.50 13.91
N MET A 144 12.42 -14.95 14.74
CA MET A 144 12.66 -15.21 16.15
C MET A 144 13.75 -16.27 16.37
N PHE A 145 13.75 -17.34 15.57
CA PHE A 145 14.75 -18.39 15.60
C PHE A 145 16.14 -17.87 15.18
N THR A 146 16.18 -16.94 14.21
CA THR A 146 17.41 -16.27 13.79
C THR A 146 17.96 -15.36 14.90
N MET A 147 17.10 -14.58 15.56
CA MET A 147 17.50 -13.70 16.68
C MET A 147 17.95 -14.46 17.94
N PHE A 148 17.37 -15.65 18.21
CA PHE A 148 17.76 -16.49 19.35
C PHE A 148 19.14 -17.14 19.20
N GLY A 149 19.85 -16.92 18.10
CA GLY A 149 21.21 -17.44 17.89
C GLY A 149 21.26 -18.93 17.53
N PHE A 150 20.10 -19.59 17.34
CA PHE A 150 20.01 -20.99 16.92
C PHE A 150 20.59 -21.23 15.51
N ASN A 151 20.87 -20.16 14.75
CA ASN A 151 21.62 -20.19 13.48
C ASN A 151 23.01 -20.82 13.61
N GLY A 152 23.63 -20.76 14.80
CA GLY A 152 24.90 -21.43 15.09
C GLY A 152 24.81 -22.96 15.06
N PHE A 153 23.63 -23.55 15.29
CA PHE A 153 23.42 -25.00 15.30
C PHE A 153 23.22 -25.58 13.88
N PHE A 154 22.68 -24.78 12.95
CA PHE A 154 22.39 -25.20 11.57
C PHE A 154 23.43 -24.78 10.53
N ARG A 155 24.47 -24.01 10.91
CA ARG A 155 25.55 -23.57 10.01
C ARG A 155 25.04 -22.80 8.77
N ILE A 156 23.89 -22.16 8.90
CA ILE A 156 23.29 -21.28 7.90
C ILE A 156 23.77 -19.84 8.20
N LYS A 157 23.98 -19.03 7.16
CA LYS A 157 24.27 -17.60 7.36
C LYS A 157 23.03 -16.94 7.95
N ALA A 158 23.19 -16.27 9.10
CA ALA A 158 22.10 -15.55 9.75
C ALA A 158 21.45 -14.50 8.83
N GLU A 159 22.25 -13.92 7.92
CA GLU A 159 21.80 -12.97 6.89
C GLU A 159 20.76 -13.59 5.96
N ASP A 160 21.04 -14.78 5.39
CA ASP A 160 20.14 -15.48 4.47
C ASP A 160 18.86 -15.95 5.18
N SER A 161 18.98 -16.41 6.42
CA SER A 161 17.84 -16.85 7.25
C SER A 161 16.91 -15.68 7.60
N MET A 162 17.49 -14.51 7.91
CA MET A 162 16.73 -13.31 8.19
C MET A 162 16.00 -12.81 6.94
N ASP A 163 16.67 -12.80 5.78
CA ASP A 163 16.07 -12.38 4.51
C ASP A 163 14.88 -13.28 4.15
N VAL A 164 15.04 -14.61 4.25
CA VAL A 164 13.93 -15.56 4.05
C VAL A 164 12.79 -15.33 5.03
N GLY A 165 13.08 -15.07 6.30
CA GLY A 165 12.06 -14.79 7.33
C GLY A 165 11.27 -13.51 7.05
N VAL A 166 11.97 -12.42 6.68
CA VAL A 166 11.36 -11.14 6.30
C VAL A 166 10.53 -11.27 5.03
N ILE A 167 11.06 -11.95 4.01
CA ILE A 167 10.34 -12.22 2.75
C ILE A 167 9.08 -13.05 3.02
N MET A 168 9.15 -14.09 3.85
CA MET A 168 7.98 -14.88 4.23
C MET A 168 6.93 -14.05 4.97
N LEU A 169 7.35 -13.21 5.93
CA LEU A 169 6.44 -12.32 6.64
C LEU A 169 5.77 -11.32 5.71
N PHE A 170 6.54 -10.74 4.80
CA PHE A 170 6.03 -9.83 3.79
C PHE A 170 4.98 -10.53 2.90
N TYR A 171 5.25 -11.76 2.45
CA TYR A 171 4.29 -12.55 1.68
C TYR A 171 3.04 -12.91 2.49
N GLY A 172 3.20 -13.36 3.73
CA GLY A 172 2.08 -13.68 4.62
C GLY A 172 1.18 -12.48 4.81
N LEU A 173 1.76 -11.31 5.14
CA LEU A 173 1.02 -10.06 5.31
C LEU A 173 0.37 -9.61 4.01
N TYR A 174 1.08 -9.64 2.89
CA TYR A 174 0.58 -9.22 1.58
C TYR A 174 -0.66 -10.02 1.16
N TYR A 175 -0.57 -11.34 1.13
CA TYR A 175 -1.71 -12.19 0.77
C TYR A 175 -2.83 -12.16 1.81
N GLY A 176 -2.51 -11.89 3.08
CA GLY A 176 -3.49 -11.77 4.16
C GLY A 176 -4.33 -10.50 4.08
N VAL A 177 -3.69 -9.35 3.89
CA VAL A 177 -4.37 -8.06 3.67
C VAL A 177 -5.20 -8.15 2.39
N MET A 178 -4.61 -8.65 1.31
CA MET A 178 -5.31 -8.78 0.04
C MET A 178 -6.51 -9.72 0.14
N GLY A 179 -6.37 -10.87 0.80
CA GLY A 179 -7.49 -11.81 1.04
C GLY A 179 -8.62 -11.20 1.86
N ARG A 180 -8.30 -10.35 2.85
CA ARG A 180 -9.29 -9.61 3.66
C ARG A 180 -10.04 -8.59 2.80
N ASP A 181 -9.33 -7.76 2.04
CA ASP A 181 -9.93 -6.72 1.22
C ASP A 181 -10.84 -7.31 0.13
N PHE A 182 -10.44 -8.43 -0.50
CA PHE A 182 -11.30 -9.17 -1.41
C PHE A 182 -12.55 -9.75 -0.72
N ALA A 183 -12.43 -10.21 0.52
CA ALA A 183 -13.56 -10.74 1.28
C ALA A 183 -14.59 -9.65 1.62
N GLU A 184 -14.12 -8.45 1.99
CA GLU A 184 -14.96 -7.28 2.23
C GLU A 184 -15.75 -6.91 0.97
N ILE A 185 -15.06 -6.75 -0.16
CA ILE A 185 -15.69 -6.45 -1.46
C ILE A 185 -16.72 -7.51 -1.82
N CYS A 186 -16.37 -8.80 -1.77
CA CYS A 186 -17.29 -9.88 -2.08
C CYS A 186 -18.52 -9.89 -1.16
N THR A 187 -18.33 -9.63 0.13
CA THR A 187 -19.42 -9.59 1.11
C THR A 187 -20.35 -8.42 0.83
N ASP A 188 -19.82 -7.24 0.51
CA ASP A 188 -20.62 -6.06 0.14
C ASP A 188 -21.45 -6.29 -1.12
N TYR A 189 -20.87 -6.89 -2.16
CA TYR A 189 -21.60 -7.26 -3.39
C TYR A 189 -22.73 -8.27 -3.15
N MET A 190 -22.50 -9.24 -2.27
CA MET A 190 -23.51 -10.23 -1.90
C MET A 190 -24.62 -9.59 -1.05
N ALA A 191 -24.26 -8.74 -0.10
CA ALA A 191 -25.21 -8.02 0.75
C ALA A 191 -26.11 -7.08 -0.06
N SER A 192 -25.56 -6.31 -1.01
CA SER A 192 -26.35 -5.42 -1.86
C SER A 192 -27.35 -6.18 -2.73
N THR A 193 -26.96 -7.35 -3.24
CA THR A 193 -27.84 -8.16 -4.09
C THR A 193 -28.99 -8.77 -3.29
N ILE A 194 -28.74 -9.23 -2.06
CA ILE A 194 -29.80 -9.77 -1.17
C ILE A 194 -30.74 -8.65 -0.72
N GLY A 195 -30.21 -7.46 -0.40
CA GLY A 195 -31.00 -6.28 -0.05
C GLY A 195 -32.01 -5.88 -1.13
N GLU A 196 -31.58 -5.84 -2.41
CA GLU A 196 -32.48 -5.55 -3.54
C GLU A 196 -33.64 -6.55 -3.66
N HIS A 197 -33.43 -7.84 -3.37
CA HIS A 197 -34.47 -8.86 -3.44
C HIS A 197 -35.45 -8.78 -2.27
N LEU A 198 -34.93 -8.45 -1.08
CA LEU A 198 -35.73 -8.24 0.12
C LEU A 198 -36.56 -6.97 0.04
N ASP A 199 -36.10 -5.89 -0.61
CA ASP A 199 -36.85 -4.64 -0.74
C ASP A 199 -37.92 -4.69 -1.85
N MET A 200 -37.75 -5.56 -2.86
CA MET A 200 -38.80 -5.85 -3.86
C MET A 200 -39.92 -6.75 -3.33
N SER A 201 -39.69 -7.52 -2.27
CA SER A 201 -40.67 -8.46 -1.69
C SER A 201 -41.78 -7.80 -0.82
N PRO A 202 -41.57 -6.72 -0.03
CA PRO A 202 -42.63 -6.09 0.76
C PRO A 202 -43.68 -5.35 -0.08
N VAL A 203 -43.33 -4.92 -1.31
CA VAL A 203 -44.31 -4.28 -2.22
C VAL A 203 -45.37 -5.29 -2.67
N HIS A 204 -44.99 -6.54 -2.96
CA HIS A 204 -45.98 -7.56 -3.36
C HIS A 204 -46.83 -8.13 -2.22
N HIS A 205 -46.38 -8.05 -0.96
CA HIS A 205 -47.20 -8.48 0.17
C HIS A 205 -48.20 -7.40 0.63
N GLY A 206 -47.86 -6.12 0.47
CA GLY A 206 -48.78 -5.01 0.74
C GLY A 206 -49.95 -4.95 -0.27
N ASP A 207 -49.67 -5.21 -1.55
CA ASP A 207 -50.70 -5.16 -2.60
C ASP A 207 -51.63 -6.40 -2.59
N ALA A 208 -51.11 -7.57 -2.19
CA ALA A 208 -51.93 -8.79 -2.07
C ALA A 208 -52.95 -8.73 -0.90
N LEU A 209 -52.62 -8.02 0.19
CA LEU A 209 -53.55 -7.76 1.30
C LEU A 209 -54.55 -6.64 0.97
N ARG A 210 -54.19 -5.73 0.06
CA ARG A 210 -55.08 -4.65 -0.39
C ARG A 210 -56.11 -5.09 -1.44
N GLN A 211 -55.80 -6.11 -2.25
CA GLN A 211 -56.75 -6.67 -3.21
C GLN A 211 -57.73 -7.68 -2.61
N THR A 212 -57.38 -8.33 -1.49
CA THR A 212 -58.28 -9.28 -0.79
C THR A 212 -59.31 -8.60 0.12
N THR A 213 -59.11 -7.31 0.45
CA THR A 213 -60.00 -6.51 1.29
C THR A 213 -60.93 -5.58 0.49
N SER A 214 -60.84 -5.58 -0.84
CA SER A 214 -61.58 -4.68 -1.73
C SER A 214 -62.68 -5.36 -2.57
N HIS A 215 -63.20 -6.51 -2.12
CA HIS A 215 -64.41 -7.10 -2.70
C HIS A 215 -65.49 -7.25 -1.61
N PRO A 216 -66.59 -6.47 -1.67
CA PRO A 216 -67.76 -6.62 -0.81
C PRO A 216 -68.60 -7.84 -1.18
#